data_AF-A0A4R1KWT8-F1
#
_entry.id   AF-A0A4R1KWT8-F1
#
_cell.length_a   1.000
_cell.length_b   1.000
_cell.length_c   1.000
_cell.angle_alpha   90.00
_cell.angle_beta   90.00
_cell.angle_gamma   90.00
#
_symmetry.space_group_name_H-M   'P 1'
#
loop_
_entity.id
_entity.type
_entity.pdbx_description
1 polymer ?
#
loop_
_entity_poly.entity_id
_entity_poly.type
_entity_poly.pdbx_seq_one_letter_code
_entity_poly.pdbx_strand_id
1 'polypeptide(L)'
;MAETAPTKTSKSGKKPSDSGAAVASRVKNQSLGKARDAKQDEFYTQLSDIERELKHYKKYFKNKVVYCNCDDPRVSNFFHYFSYNFDRLGLKKLVTTCYKSQHRDLFSQHDSEQAIHLAYCGGNAGTGVPDPEEIGIQYLKGDGDFRSEESLALLKEADIVVTNPPFSLFREYIAQLIQYDKKFLVVGNQNAISYKEIFNHIIENRMWLGNRSGDMAFQVPDHYEERETRFWVDENGQKWRSLGNACWFTNLDIAKRHEELILYKEYNPRDYPAYVNYDAIEVGKTSDIPANYPGAMGVPVTFLDKYNPDQFEILGSSRTLGQPMSQVAERGSYAQGGPRFYLANGDGTYQRLYDRIVIKNRMLKAS
;
A
#
# COMPACT_ATOMS: atom_id res chain seq x y z
N MET A 1 -18.73 -67.13 44.75
CA MET A 1 -18.46 -67.16 43.30
C MET A 1 -17.28 -66.21 43.09
N ALA A 2 -16.02 -66.63 43.20
CA ALA A 2 -15.33 -67.68 42.42
C ALA A 2 -15.39 -67.39 40.91
N GLU A 3 -14.31 -67.33 40.11
CA GLU A 3 -12.85 -67.42 40.35
C GLU A 3 -12.14 -66.72 39.13
N THR A 4 -10.81 -66.55 38.96
CA THR A 4 -9.60 -67.16 39.57
C THR A 4 -8.42 -66.15 39.58
N ALA A 5 -7.20 -66.59 39.93
CA ALA A 5 -5.89 -65.93 39.68
C ALA A 5 -4.99 -66.92 38.87
N PRO A 6 -3.63 -66.88 38.80
CA PRO A 6 -2.64 -65.86 39.22
C PRO A 6 -1.39 -65.67 38.28
N THR A 7 -0.53 -64.70 38.66
CA THR A 7 0.97 -64.74 38.62
C THR A 7 1.84 -64.72 37.33
N LYS A 8 2.83 -63.79 37.41
CA LYS A 8 4.30 -63.95 37.27
C LYS A 8 5.03 -63.78 35.91
N THR A 9 6.12 -63.00 36.02
CA THR A 9 7.44 -63.14 35.34
C THR A 9 7.52 -62.96 33.81
N SER A 10 8.64 -62.52 33.20
CA SER A 10 9.81 -61.75 33.66
C SER A 10 10.69 -61.37 32.45
N LYS A 11 11.69 -60.49 32.67
CA LYS A 11 13.00 -60.44 31.97
C LYS A 11 13.07 -60.03 30.48
N SER A 12 13.78 -58.92 30.29
CA SER A 12 14.90 -58.70 29.34
C SER A 12 14.74 -58.97 27.83
N GLY A 13 15.00 -57.93 27.03
CA GLY A 13 15.32 -58.05 25.60
C GLY A 13 16.08 -56.81 25.10
N LYS A 14 17.25 -57.00 24.47
CA LYS A 14 18.08 -55.92 23.90
C LYS A 14 17.44 -55.34 22.61
N LYS A 15 17.78 -54.09 22.28
CA LYS A 15 17.75 -53.58 20.90
C LYS A 15 18.57 -54.50 19.97
N PRO A 16 18.21 -54.60 18.69
CA PRO A 16 18.93 -53.78 17.70
C PRO A 16 18.03 -53.11 16.64
N SER A 17 18.67 -52.31 15.81
CA SER A 17 18.18 -51.60 14.62
C SER A 17 17.65 -52.51 13.51
N ASP A 18 16.70 -52.02 12.73
CA ASP A 18 16.94 -51.80 11.29
C ASP A 18 16.02 -50.70 10.70
N SER A 19 16.29 -50.37 9.45
CA SER A 19 15.86 -49.26 8.59
C SER A 19 14.46 -49.43 7.97
N GLY A 20 13.84 -48.33 7.51
CA GLY A 20 12.59 -48.41 6.75
C GLY A 20 11.80 -47.09 6.54
N ALA A 21 11.98 -46.48 5.38
CA ALA A 21 11.05 -45.62 4.61
C ALA A 21 10.04 -44.64 5.29
N ALA A 22 10.21 -43.36 4.92
CA ALA A 22 9.17 -42.41 4.48
C ALA A 22 7.88 -42.17 5.30
N VAL A 23 7.77 -40.96 5.88
CA VAL A 23 6.50 -40.23 5.99
C VAL A 23 6.68 -38.79 5.53
N ALA A 24 6.25 -38.49 4.30
CA ALA A 24 6.14 -37.12 3.80
C ALA A 24 4.77 -36.52 4.18
N SER A 25 4.69 -35.82 5.31
CA SER A 25 3.44 -35.19 5.79
C SER A 25 3.25 -33.75 5.29
N ARG A 26 2.72 -33.66 4.07
CA ARG A 26 1.84 -32.57 3.57
C ARG A 26 2.11 -31.14 4.06
N VAL A 27 2.92 -30.39 3.30
CA VAL A 27 2.64 -28.95 3.10
C VAL A 27 1.52 -28.84 2.07
N LYS A 28 0.28 -28.57 2.52
CA LYS A 28 -0.84 -28.15 1.65
C LYS A 28 -1.61 -27.00 2.32
N ASN A 29 -2.12 -26.10 1.49
CA ASN A 29 -2.98 -24.95 1.83
C ASN A 29 -2.29 -23.65 2.32
N GLN A 30 -1.18 -23.25 1.67
CA GLN A 30 -0.76 -21.82 1.65
C GLN A 30 -0.64 -21.21 0.24
N SER A 31 -0.72 -22.00 -0.84
CA SER A 31 -0.60 -21.52 -2.22
C SER A 31 -1.92 -21.01 -2.83
N LEU A 32 -3.05 -21.68 -2.55
CA LEU A 32 -4.34 -21.36 -3.16
C LEU A 32 -4.90 -19.98 -2.77
N GLY A 33 -4.70 -19.55 -1.53
CA GLY A 33 -5.06 -18.19 -1.09
C GLY A 33 -4.27 -17.14 -1.86
N LYS A 34 -2.93 -17.20 -1.79
CA LYS A 34 -2.03 -16.27 -2.48
C LYS A 34 -2.29 -16.18 -3.99
N ALA A 35 -2.55 -17.29 -4.66
CA ALA A 35 -2.85 -17.30 -6.10
C ALA A 35 -4.22 -16.69 -6.43
N ARG A 36 -5.25 -16.88 -5.59
CA ARG A 36 -6.56 -16.25 -5.75
C ARG A 36 -6.50 -14.75 -5.45
N ASP A 37 -5.78 -14.39 -4.40
CA ASP A 37 -5.66 -13.00 -3.94
C ASP A 37 -4.84 -12.17 -4.97
N ALA A 38 -3.80 -12.75 -5.58
CA ALA A 38 -3.07 -12.12 -6.70
C ALA A 38 -3.96 -11.86 -7.93
N LYS A 39 -4.82 -12.80 -8.33
CA LYS A 39 -5.78 -12.63 -9.45
C LYS A 39 -6.86 -11.56 -9.21
N GLN A 40 -7.03 -11.11 -7.97
CA GLN A 40 -7.99 -10.06 -7.61
C GLN A 40 -7.32 -8.69 -7.44
N ASP A 41 -5.99 -8.60 -7.59
CA ASP A 41 -5.18 -7.38 -7.50
C ASP A 41 -4.79 -6.78 -8.87
N GLU A 42 -5.21 -7.41 -9.98
CA GLU A 42 -5.00 -6.92 -11.34
C GLU A 42 -5.92 -5.73 -11.65
N PHE A 43 -5.44 -4.53 -11.32
CA PHE A 43 -6.15 -3.25 -11.51
C PHE A 43 -5.42 -2.36 -12.52
N TYR A 44 -5.96 -2.21 -13.73
CA TYR A 44 -5.36 -1.34 -14.74
C TYR A 44 -5.80 0.11 -14.51
N THR A 45 -4.82 1.00 -14.27
CA THR A 45 -5.08 2.42 -13.96
C THR A 45 -5.38 3.20 -15.25
N GLN A 46 -6.36 4.10 -15.21
CA GLN A 46 -6.70 4.95 -16.36
C GLN A 46 -5.62 6.00 -16.66
N LEU A 47 -5.41 6.29 -17.95
CA LEU A 47 -4.56 7.40 -18.39
C LEU A 47 -4.98 8.74 -17.77
N SER A 48 -6.28 9.00 -17.66
CA SER A 48 -6.81 10.24 -17.07
C SER A 48 -6.51 10.38 -15.57
N ASP A 49 -6.36 9.27 -14.83
CA ASP A 49 -5.90 9.29 -13.44
C ASP A 49 -4.39 9.58 -13.34
N ILE A 50 -3.61 8.94 -14.21
CA ILE A 50 -2.16 9.13 -14.34
C ILE A 50 -1.85 10.58 -14.71
N GLU A 51 -2.46 11.15 -15.74
CA GLU A 51 -2.25 12.53 -16.17
C GLU A 51 -2.62 13.56 -15.09
N ARG A 52 -3.71 13.32 -14.35
CA ARG A 52 -4.16 14.19 -13.26
C ARG A 52 -3.17 14.23 -12.11
N GLU A 53 -2.45 13.14 -11.85
CA GLU A 53 -1.45 13.05 -10.80
C GLU A 53 -0.06 13.52 -11.29
N LEU A 54 0.47 12.91 -12.36
CA LEU A 54 1.85 13.10 -12.82
C LEU A 54 2.17 14.55 -13.24
N LYS A 55 1.15 15.38 -13.54
CA LYS A 55 1.33 16.82 -13.77
C LYS A 55 2.02 17.55 -12.62
N HIS A 56 1.89 17.06 -11.37
CA HIS A 56 2.50 17.64 -10.18
C HIS A 56 4.00 17.30 -10.04
N TYR A 57 4.48 16.30 -10.79
CA TYR A 57 5.80 15.69 -10.62
C TYR A 57 6.78 15.98 -11.78
N LYS A 58 6.34 16.71 -12.81
CA LYS A 58 7.10 16.99 -14.05
C LYS A 58 8.55 17.44 -13.83
N LYS A 59 8.80 18.24 -12.78
CA LYS A 59 10.14 18.71 -12.38
C LYS A 59 11.17 17.59 -12.08
N TYR A 60 10.72 16.38 -11.76
CA TYR A 60 11.59 15.27 -11.37
C TYR A 60 12.09 14.40 -12.51
N PHE A 61 11.45 14.42 -13.68
CA PHE A 61 11.70 13.43 -14.74
C PHE A 61 12.87 13.77 -15.67
N LYS A 62 13.33 15.03 -15.69
CA LYS A 62 14.40 15.46 -16.61
C LYS A 62 15.71 14.69 -16.38
N ASN A 63 16.25 14.13 -17.46
CA ASN A 63 17.44 13.28 -17.53
C ASN A 63 17.36 12.02 -16.65
N LYS A 64 16.15 11.54 -16.31
CA LYS A 64 15.95 10.36 -15.45
C LYS A 64 15.60 9.09 -16.20
N VAL A 65 15.96 7.96 -15.60
CA VAL A 65 15.46 6.62 -15.93
C VAL A 65 14.18 6.37 -15.14
N VAL A 66 13.04 6.25 -15.82
CA VAL A 66 11.75 5.88 -15.21
C VAL A 66 11.50 4.39 -15.40
N TYR A 67 10.98 3.71 -14.38
CA TYR A 67 10.66 2.28 -14.42
C TYR A 67 9.20 2.01 -14.02
N CYS A 68 8.43 1.42 -14.95
CA CYS A 68 7.06 0.97 -14.75
C CYS A 68 7.08 -0.57 -14.60
N ASN A 69 7.22 -1.08 -13.37
CA ASN A 69 7.64 -2.47 -13.14
C ASN A 69 6.54 -3.44 -12.67
N CYS A 70 5.28 -3.02 -12.67
CA CYS A 70 4.11 -3.87 -12.45
C CYS A 70 3.09 -3.68 -13.59
N ASP A 71 3.59 -3.40 -14.79
CA ASP A 71 2.83 -2.89 -15.93
C ASP A 71 3.06 -3.76 -17.16
N ASP A 72 1.98 -4.28 -17.76
CA ASP A 72 2.07 -4.85 -19.11
C ASP A 72 2.23 -3.70 -20.13
N PRO A 73 3.36 -3.61 -20.84
CA PRO A 73 3.62 -2.48 -21.72
C PRO A 73 2.71 -2.40 -22.94
N ARG A 74 1.96 -3.47 -23.27
CA ARG A 74 1.01 -3.49 -24.38
C ARG A 74 -0.32 -2.80 -24.06
N VAL A 75 -0.64 -2.67 -22.76
CA VAL A 75 -1.92 -2.10 -22.28
C VAL A 75 -1.75 -1.07 -21.16
N SER A 76 -0.54 -0.88 -20.63
CA SER A 76 -0.30 0.04 -19.51
C SER A 76 -0.34 1.50 -19.94
N ASN A 77 -1.30 2.21 -19.36
CA ASN A 77 -1.39 3.67 -19.45
C ASN A 77 -0.18 4.39 -18.80
N PHE A 78 0.59 3.74 -17.91
CA PHE A 78 1.86 4.31 -17.42
C PHE A 78 2.91 4.32 -18.53
N PHE A 79 3.07 3.20 -19.23
CA PHE A 79 3.97 3.13 -20.38
C PHE A 79 3.54 4.14 -21.46
N HIS A 80 2.27 4.13 -21.87
CA HIS A 80 1.75 5.09 -22.86
C HIS A 80 1.96 6.56 -22.44
N TYR A 81 1.73 6.92 -21.18
CA TYR A 81 1.97 8.29 -20.70
C TYR A 81 3.43 8.71 -20.86
N PHE A 82 4.37 7.87 -20.42
CA PHE A 82 5.79 8.21 -20.43
C PHE A 82 6.44 8.11 -21.82
N SER A 83 6.02 7.18 -22.67
CA SER A 83 6.51 7.09 -24.05
C SER A 83 6.00 8.26 -24.90
N TYR A 84 4.71 8.62 -24.78
CA TYR A 84 4.13 9.77 -25.49
C TYR A 84 4.72 11.11 -25.02
N ASN A 85 5.03 11.25 -23.72
CA ASN A 85 5.62 12.47 -23.18
C ASN A 85 7.15 12.42 -23.03
N PHE A 86 7.85 11.45 -23.65
CA PHE A 86 9.28 11.17 -23.38
C PHE A 86 10.17 12.42 -23.55
N ASP A 87 10.16 13.02 -24.74
CA ASP A 87 10.95 14.22 -25.05
C ASP A 87 10.47 15.45 -24.26
N ARG A 88 9.16 15.56 -24.06
CA ARG A 88 8.53 16.68 -23.31
C ARG A 88 8.90 16.68 -21.83
N LEU A 89 9.09 15.50 -21.23
CA LEU A 89 9.60 15.32 -19.87
C LEU A 89 11.14 15.33 -19.83
N GLY A 90 11.79 15.21 -20.98
CA GLY A 90 13.24 15.08 -21.12
C GLY A 90 13.77 13.82 -20.46
N LEU A 91 13.06 12.69 -20.61
CA LEU A 91 13.51 11.41 -20.06
C LEU A 91 14.86 10.98 -20.65
N LYS A 92 15.66 10.27 -19.86
CA LYS A 92 16.88 9.60 -20.35
C LYS A 92 16.55 8.21 -20.90
N LYS A 93 15.67 7.49 -20.21
CA LYS A 93 15.24 6.12 -20.55
C LYS A 93 13.90 5.83 -19.86
N LEU A 94 13.05 5.08 -20.53
CA LEU A 94 11.84 4.48 -19.98
C LEU A 94 12.03 2.97 -19.99
N VAL A 95 11.91 2.36 -18.82
CA VAL A 95 12.01 0.93 -18.59
C VAL A 95 10.62 0.44 -18.18
N THR A 96 10.21 -0.72 -18.65
CA THR A 96 8.95 -1.34 -18.23
C THR A 96 9.08 -2.86 -18.23
N THR A 97 8.45 -3.51 -17.26
CA THR A 97 8.43 -4.98 -17.13
C THR A 97 7.07 -5.46 -16.70
N CYS A 98 6.60 -6.54 -17.33
CA CYS A 98 5.38 -7.23 -16.94
C CYS A 98 5.69 -8.55 -16.25
N TYR A 99 4.80 -8.96 -15.34
CA TYR A 99 4.79 -10.31 -14.78
C TYR A 99 4.06 -11.27 -15.74
N LYS A 100 4.50 -12.53 -15.82
CA LYS A 100 3.88 -13.56 -16.66
C LYS A 100 2.44 -13.85 -16.21
N SER A 101 1.44 -13.29 -16.90
CA SER A 101 0.06 -13.77 -16.77
C SER A 101 -0.10 -15.15 -17.40
N GLN A 102 -0.73 -16.09 -16.67
CA GLN A 102 -1.04 -17.41 -17.19
C GLN A 102 -2.46 -17.43 -17.80
N HIS A 103 -2.48 -17.30 -19.13
CA HIS A 103 -3.57 -17.49 -20.10
C HIS A 103 -4.48 -16.31 -20.47
N ARG A 104 -4.59 -16.13 -21.80
CA ARG A 104 -5.75 -15.71 -22.62
C ARG A 104 -6.68 -14.66 -22.00
N ASP A 105 -6.60 -13.45 -22.54
CA ASP A 105 -7.77 -12.56 -22.76
C ASP A 105 -7.62 -11.81 -24.11
N LEU A 106 -8.73 -11.24 -24.60
CA LEU A 106 -9.00 -10.99 -26.03
C LEU A 106 -8.09 -10.00 -26.78
N PHE A 107 -7.13 -9.35 -26.13
CA PHE A 107 -6.28 -8.31 -26.73
C PHE A 107 -4.85 -8.77 -27.09
N SER A 108 -4.46 -10.01 -26.78
CA SER A 108 -3.17 -10.57 -27.20
C SER A 108 -3.34 -11.80 -28.09
N GLN A 109 -3.06 -11.68 -29.40
CA GLN A 109 -2.83 -12.84 -30.27
C GLN A 109 -1.45 -13.47 -30.08
N HIS A 110 -0.61 -12.90 -29.22
CA HIS A 110 0.72 -13.42 -28.89
C HIS A 110 0.69 -14.26 -27.63
N ASP A 111 0.58 -15.58 -27.82
CA ASP A 111 1.02 -16.57 -26.83
C ASP A 111 2.47 -16.27 -26.44
N SER A 112 2.70 -15.72 -25.25
CA SER A 112 4.03 -15.61 -24.68
C SER A 112 4.03 -16.09 -23.24
N GLU A 113 4.63 -17.26 -23.05
CA GLU A 113 4.88 -17.87 -21.76
C GLU A 113 6.05 -17.22 -20.98
N GLN A 114 6.45 -16.00 -21.32
CA GLN A 114 7.65 -15.35 -20.80
C GLN A 114 7.35 -13.89 -20.43
N ALA A 115 7.84 -13.47 -19.27
CA ALA A 115 7.78 -12.08 -18.86
C ALA A 115 8.63 -11.22 -19.80
N ILE A 116 8.18 -10.01 -20.11
CA ILE A 116 8.85 -9.11 -21.05
C ILE A 116 9.38 -7.85 -20.37
N HIS A 117 10.45 -7.34 -20.96
CA HIS A 117 11.11 -6.09 -20.63
C HIS A 117 11.23 -5.23 -21.91
N LEU A 118 10.96 -3.93 -21.77
CA LEU A 118 11.21 -2.94 -22.81
C LEU A 118 12.02 -1.76 -22.24
N ALA A 119 12.96 -1.29 -23.04
CA ALA A 119 13.85 -0.18 -22.74
C ALA A 119 13.81 0.83 -23.88
N TYR A 120 13.04 1.90 -23.71
CA TYR A 120 12.91 2.99 -24.68
C TYR A 120 13.84 4.16 -24.32
N CYS A 121 14.64 4.61 -25.27
CA CYS A 121 15.63 5.69 -25.10
C CYS A 121 15.30 6.95 -25.91
N GLY A 122 14.08 7.06 -26.45
CA GLY A 122 13.72 8.09 -27.44
C GLY A 122 14.20 7.75 -28.85
N GLY A 123 13.95 8.65 -29.80
CA GLY A 123 14.56 8.60 -31.15
C GLY A 123 13.66 8.16 -32.31
N ASN A 124 12.47 7.62 -32.07
CA ASN A 124 11.51 7.36 -33.16
C ASN A 124 10.88 8.69 -33.60
N ALA A 125 11.34 9.23 -34.74
CA ALA A 125 10.92 10.53 -35.28
C ALA A 125 9.53 10.51 -35.94
N GLY A 126 8.56 9.85 -35.32
CA GLY A 126 7.15 9.80 -35.70
C GLY A 126 6.26 10.52 -34.68
N THR A 127 5.18 11.15 -35.12
CA THR A 127 4.29 11.97 -34.28
C THR A 127 3.32 11.15 -33.41
N GLY A 128 3.73 9.97 -32.94
CA GLY A 128 2.87 8.99 -32.27
C GLY A 128 3.55 8.27 -31.11
N VAL A 129 2.77 7.45 -30.39
CA VAL A 129 3.32 6.53 -29.40
C VAL A 129 4.14 5.46 -30.14
N PRO A 130 5.41 5.21 -29.76
CA PRO A 130 6.21 4.14 -30.36
C PRO A 130 5.61 2.77 -30.04
N ASP A 131 5.55 1.89 -31.03
CA ASP A 131 5.02 0.54 -30.90
C ASP A 131 5.96 -0.31 -30.00
N PRO A 132 5.47 -1.12 -29.04
CA PRO A 132 6.33 -1.99 -28.23
C PRO A 132 7.24 -2.89 -29.08
N GLU A 133 6.71 -3.37 -30.21
CA GLU A 133 7.41 -4.16 -31.22
C GLU A 133 8.51 -3.36 -31.95
N GLU A 134 8.33 -2.06 -32.23
CA GLU A 134 9.36 -1.16 -32.79
C GLU A 134 10.52 -0.91 -31.81
N ILE A 135 10.23 -0.87 -30.51
CA ILE A 135 11.23 -0.62 -29.45
C ILE A 135 12.12 -1.86 -29.23
N GLY A 136 11.61 -3.05 -29.54
CA GLY A 136 12.32 -4.32 -29.40
C GLY A 136 12.08 -4.98 -28.05
N ILE A 137 11.05 -5.83 -27.99
CA ILE A 137 10.70 -6.65 -26.82
C ILE A 137 11.86 -7.58 -26.44
N GLN A 138 12.31 -7.52 -25.19
CA GLN A 138 13.26 -8.44 -24.60
C GLN A 138 12.54 -9.40 -23.64
N TYR A 139 12.87 -10.69 -23.70
CA TYR A 139 12.30 -11.69 -22.79
C TYR A 139 13.18 -11.83 -21.55
N LEU A 140 12.54 -11.78 -20.38
CA LEU A 140 13.15 -12.13 -19.09
C LEU A 140 13.29 -13.65 -18.98
N LYS A 141 14.27 -14.12 -18.22
CA LYS A 141 14.42 -15.55 -17.88
C LYS A 141 13.48 -15.95 -16.75
N GLY A 142 13.17 -15.01 -15.86
CA GLY A 142 12.22 -15.17 -14.78
C GLY A 142 10.75 -15.01 -15.19
N ASP A 143 9.88 -15.01 -14.18
CA ASP A 143 8.44 -14.75 -14.28
C ASP A 143 8.08 -13.24 -14.25
N GLY A 144 9.08 -12.36 -14.13
CA GLY A 144 8.89 -10.91 -14.04
C GLY A 144 8.56 -10.41 -12.62
N ASP A 145 8.62 -11.26 -11.58
CA ASP A 145 8.41 -10.82 -10.20
C ASP A 145 9.42 -9.70 -9.86
N PHE A 146 8.96 -8.64 -9.17
CA PHE A 146 9.77 -7.49 -8.80
C PHE A 146 10.97 -7.85 -7.89
N ARG A 147 10.95 -9.05 -7.30
CA ARG A 147 12.01 -9.62 -6.43
C ARG A 147 13.06 -10.43 -7.20
N SER A 148 12.81 -10.74 -8.47
CA SER A 148 13.76 -11.48 -9.31
C SER A 148 15.06 -10.69 -9.53
N GLU A 149 16.17 -11.38 -9.79
CA GLU A 149 17.47 -10.73 -9.99
C GLU A 149 17.48 -9.79 -11.20
N GLU A 150 16.72 -10.12 -12.24
CA GLU A 150 16.58 -9.31 -13.46
C GLU A 150 15.77 -8.03 -13.18
N SER A 151 14.60 -8.15 -12.52
CA SER A 151 13.82 -6.98 -12.08
C SER A 151 14.59 -6.09 -11.10
N LEU A 152 15.42 -6.69 -10.23
CA LEU A 152 16.32 -5.97 -9.32
C LEU A 152 17.47 -5.26 -10.04
N ALA A 153 17.98 -5.80 -11.15
CA ALA A 153 19.00 -5.13 -11.98
C ALA A 153 18.42 -3.88 -12.66
N LEU A 154 17.21 -3.99 -13.21
CA LEU A 154 16.47 -2.87 -13.79
C LEU A 154 16.09 -1.83 -12.73
N LEU A 155 15.66 -2.27 -11.53
CA LEU A 155 15.41 -1.39 -10.39
C LEU A 155 16.66 -0.59 -10.00
N LYS A 156 17.85 -1.22 -10.01
CA LYS A 156 19.12 -0.54 -9.71
C LYS A 156 19.44 0.53 -10.74
N GLU A 157 19.18 0.30 -12.04
CA GLU A 157 19.36 1.30 -13.10
C GLU A 157 18.37 2.49 -12.97
N ALA A 158 17.14 2.23 -12.54
CA ALA A 158 16.09 3.24 -12.46
C ALA A 158 16.37 4.36 -11.44
N ASP A 159 16.08 5.61 -11.79
CA ASP A 159 16.03 6.74 -10.84
C ASP A 159 14.70 6.80 -10.11
N ILE A 160 13.60 6.60 -10.85
CA ILE A 160 12.22 6.78 -10.37
C ILE A 160 11.35 5.58 -10.80
N VAL A 161 10.59 5.03 -9.87
CA VAL A 161 9.61 3.97 -10.13
C VAL A 161 8.19 4.53 -10.12
N VAL A 162 7.40 4.30 -11.17
CA VAL A 162 6.04 4.83 -11.30
C VAL A 162 5.12 3.76 -11.89
N THR A 163 4.19 3.23 -11.08
CA THR A 163 3.38 2.06 -11.44
C THR A 163 2.18 1.86 -10.49
N ASN A 164 1.34 0.85 -10.77
CA ASN A 164 0.34 0.32 -9.83
C ASN A 164 0.75 -1.09 -9.33
N PRO A 165 1.43 -1.21 -8.18
CA PRO A 165 1.87 -2.52 -7.66
C PRO A 165 0.71 -3.34 -7.08
N PRO A 166 0.80 -4.69 -7.05
CA PRO A 166 -0.22 -5.54 -6.43
C PRO A 166 -0.47 -5.17 -4.96
N PHE A 167 -1.72 -4.88 -4.60
CA PHE A 167 -2.05 -4.33 -3.28
C PHE A 167 -1.76 -5.30 -2.12
N SER A 168 -1.87 -6.61 -2.33
CA SER A 168 -1.45 -7.65 -1.37
C SER A 168 0.05 -7.64 -1.07
N LEU A 169 0.88 -7.18 -2.01
CA LEU A 169 2.35 -7.11 -1.88
C LEU A 169 2.86 -5.70 -1.54
N PHE A 170 1.98 -4.71 -1.43
CA PHE A 170 2.33 -3.29 -1.26
C PHE A 170 3.35 -3.00 -0.14
N ARG A 171 3.26 -3.69 1.01
CA ARG A 171 4.22 -3.54 2.12
C ARG A 171 5.64 -3.97 1.75
N GLU A 172 5.75 -5.12 1.10
CA GLU A 172 7.03 -5.72 0.68
C GLU A 172 7.66 -4.89 -0.45
N TYR A 173 6.82 -4.44 -1.39
CA TYR A 173 7.20 -3.59 -2.51
C TYR A 173 7.71 -2.21 -2.06
N ILE A 174 6.98 -1.50 -1.18
CA ILE A 174 7.46 -0.22 -0.60
C ILE A 174 8.77 -0.41 0.17
N ALA A 175 8.89 -1.48 0.95
CA ALA A 175 10.13 -1.77 1.70
C ALA A 175 11.32 -1.97 0.75
N GLN A 176 11.12 -2.64 -0.40
CA GLN A 176 12.14 -2.79 -1.44
C GLN A 176 12.53 -1.44 -2.06
N LEU A 177 11.56 -0.62 -2.48
CA LEU A 177 11.85 0.70 -3.08
C LEU A 177 12.65 1.60 -2.13
N ILE A 178 12.29 1.58 -0.85
CA ILE A 178 12.98 2.31 0.21
C ILE A 178 14.38 1.72 0.50
N GLN A 179 14.55 0.38 0.46
CA GLN A 179 15.85 -0.28 0.63
C GLN A 179 16.85 0.09 -0.47
N TYR A 180 16.37 0.30 -1.71
CA TYR A 180 17.20 0.68 -2.85
C TYR A 180 17.30 2.21 -3.07
N ASP A 181 16.87 3.02 -2.10
CA ASP A 181 16.81 4.50 -2.14
C ASP A 181 16.17 5.04 -3.42
N LYS A 182 15.09 4.41 -3.87
CA LYS A 182 14.41 4.78 -5.10
C LYS A 182 13.43 5.91 -4.85
N LYS A 183 13.36 6.85 -5.81
CA LYS A 183 12.23 7.75 -5.88
C LYS A 183 11.04 7.02 -6.48
N PHE A 184 9.84 7.31 -6.01
CA PHE A 184 8.65 6.62 -6.50
C PHE A 184 7.36 7.43 -6.43
N LEU A 185 6.41 7.05 -7.28
CA LEU A 185 5.02 7.48 -7.26
C LEU A 185 4.15 6.27 -7.64
N VAL A 186 3.46 5.70 -6.66
CA VAL A 186 2.78 4.40 -6.82
C VAL A 186 1.33 4.48 -6.35
N VAL A 187 0.43 3.80 -7.06
CA VAL A 187 -0.95 3.65 -6.61
C VAL A 187 -1.00 2.64 -5.46
N GLY A 188 -1.90 2.84 -4.50
CA GLY A 188 -2.10 1.92 -3.39
C GLY A 188 -3.47 2.10 -2.74
N ASN A 189 -3.79 1.23 -1.80
CA ASN A 189 -4.98 1.38 -0.97
C ASN A 189 -4.69 2.21 0.28
N GLN A 190 -5.52 3.20 0.59
CA GLN A 190 -5.39 4.10 1.75
C GLN A 190 -5.38 3.34 3.09
N ASN A 191 -5.98 2.14 3.15
CA ASN A 191 -5.88 1.27 4.32
C ASN A 191 -4.42 0.90 4.68
N ALA A 192 -3.51 0.94 3.70
CA ALA A 192 -2.09 0.63 3.90
C ALA A 192 -1.39 1.60 4.87
N ILE A 193 -1.89 2.84 5.00
CA ILE A 193 -1.44 3.80 6.02
C ILE A 193 -1.49 3.18 7.43
N SER A 194 -2.45 2.28 7.69
CA SER A 194 -2.63 1.67 9.01
C SER A 194 -1.69 0.49 9.31
N TYR A 195 -0.85 0.11 8.34
CA TYR A 195 0.19 -0.89 8.51
C TYR A 195 1.41 -0.25 9.19
N LYS A 196 1.99 -0.92 10.19
CA LYS A 196 3.04 -0.38 11.06
C LYS A 196 4.23 0.17 10.27
N GLU A 197 4.67 -0.56 9.25
CA GLU A 197 5.87 -0.21 8.47
C GLU A 197 5.62 1.00 7.56
N ILE A 198 4.46 1.04 6.88
CA ILE A 198 4.04 2.19 6.06
C ILE A 198 3.86 3.43 6.93
N PHE A 199 3.21 3.30 8.10
CA PHE A 199 3.01 4.42 9.01
C PHE A 199 4.34 4.98 9.55
N ASN A 200 5.29 4.10 9.89
CA ASN A 200 6.62 4.53 10.30
C ASN A 200 7.33 5.32 9.19
N HIS A 201 7.28 4.86 7.93
CA HIS A 201 7.84 5.61 6.80
C HIS A 201 7.19 6.99 6.59
N ILE A 202 5.92 7.16 6.97
CA ILE A 202 5.23 8.47 6.94
C ILE A 202 5.74 9.38 8.06
N ILE A 203 5.84 8.89 9.30
CA ILE A 203 6.39 9.66 10.45
C ILE A 203 7.82 10.11 10.17
N GLU A 204 8.64 9.20 9.66
CA GLU A 204 10.05 9.43 9.31
C GLU A 204 10.25 10.27 8.04
N ASN A 205 9.17 10.77 7.42
CA ASN A 205 9.19 11.51 6.15
C ASN A 205 9.92 10.79 5.00
N ARG A 206 9.89 9.44 4.97
CA ARG A 206 10.44 8.63 3.87
C ARG A 206 9.42 8.39 2.75
N MET A 207 8.12 8.59 3.05
CA MET A 207 7.02 8.60 2.09
C MET A 207 5.85 9.45 2.58
N TRP A 208 4.95 9.85 1.68
CA TRP A 208 3.71 10.58 1.95
C TRP A 208 2.63 10.23 0.92
N LEU A 209 1.42 10.74 1.11
CA LEU A 209 0.35 10.65 0.11
C LEU A 209 0.61 11.62 -1.04
N GLY A 210 0.25 11.21 -2.25
CA GLY A 210 0.28 12.05 -3.44
C GLY A 210 -0.82 13.11 -3.45
N ASN A 211 -0.99 13.73 -4.62
CA ASN A 211 -1.94 14.80 -4.80
C ASN A 211 -3.41 14.31 -4.74
N ARG A 212 -3.74 13.17 -5.34
CA ARG A 212 -5.08 12.54 -5.24
C ARG A 212 -5.17 11.34 -4.28
N SER A 213 -6.28 11.33 -3.54
CA SER A 213 -6.83 10.20 -2.79
C SER A 213 -8.36 10.14 -3.01
N GLY A 214 -8.96 8.96 -2.93
CA GLY A 214 -10.41 8.77 -2.97
C GLY A 214 -10.87 7.80 -4.07
N ASP A 215 -11.94 8.19 -4.77
CA ASP A 215 -12.53 7.41 -5.86
C ASP A 215 -11.62 7.36 -7.09
N MET A 216 -11.10 6.16 -7.39
CA MET A 216 -10.46 5.82 -8.67
C MET A 216 -11.16 4.59 -9.28
N ALA A 217 -11.15 4.51 -10.60
CA ALA A 217 -11.75 3.41 -11.36
C ALA A 217 -10.69 2.72 -12.23
N PHE A 218 -10.73 1.39 -12.23
CA PHE A 218 -9.76 0.51 -12.84
C PHE A 218 -10.47 -0.47 -13.76
N GLN A 219 -9.86 -0.78 -14.90
CA GLN A 219 -10.26 -1.97 -15.66
C GLN A 219 -9.77 -3.21 -14.90
N VAL A 220 -10.51 -4.31 -15.00
CA VAL A 220 -10.16 -5.60 -14.39
C VAL A 220 -10.32 -6.73 -15.42
N PRO A 221 -9.57 -7.85 -15.31
CA PRO A 221 -9.63 -8.95 -16.28
C PRO A 221 -11.01 -9.61 -16.39
N ASP A 222 -11.24 -10.39 -17.47
CA ASP A 222 -12.53 -11.06 -17.70
C ASP A 222 -12.83 -12.11 -16.61
N HIS A 223 -11.80 -12.68 -15.99
CA HIS A 223 -11.94 -13.59 -14.85
C HIS A 223 -12.25 -12.89 -13.51
N TYR A 224 -12.34 -11.55 -13.46
CA TYR A 224 -12.65 -10.84 -12.22
C TYR A 224 -14.09 -11.12 -11.77
N GLU A 225 -14.24 -11.45 -10.48
CA GLU A 225 -15.52 -11.75 -9.85
C GLU A 225 -16.38 -10.48 -9.72
N GLU A 226 -17.60 -10.53 -10.23
CA GLU A 226 -18.55 -9.42 -10.15
C GLU A 226 -18.87 -9.06 -8.69
N ARG A 227 -19.15 -7.79 -8.43
CA ARG A 227 -19.46 -7.26 -7.08
C ARG A 227 -20.75 -6.46 -7.14
N GLU A 228 -21.61 -6.61 -6.13
CA GLU A 228 -22.90 -5.90 -6.04
C GLU A 228 -22.79 -4.37 -6.06
N THR A 229 -21.66 -3.84 -5.58
CA THR A 229 -21.39 -2.40 -5.52
C THR A 229 -20.08 -2.07 -6.20
N ARG A 230 -19.98 -0.91 -6.85
CA ARG A 230 -18.73 -0.37 -7.43
C ARG A 230 -18.07 -1.28 -8.50
N PHE A 231 -18.87 -2.03 -9.23
CA PHE A 231 -18.47 -2.83 -10.39
C PHE A 231 -19.49 -2.59 -11.50
N TRP A 232 -19.04 -2.59 -12.76
CA TRP A 232 -19.90 -2.52 -13.95
C TRP A 232 -19.17 -3.11 -15.16
N VAL A 233 -19.92 -3.32 -16.24
CA VAL A 233 -19.39 -3.69 -17.56
C VAL A 233 -19.79 -2.57 -18.52
N ASP A 234 -18.88 -2.15 -19.40
CA ASP A 234 -19.18 -1.11 -20.39
C ASP A 234 -19.73 -1.68 -21.72
N GLU A 235 -20.04 -0.78 -22.66
CA GLU A 235 -20.63 -1.11 -23.96
C GLU A 235 -19.76 -2.03 -24.83
N ASN A 236 -18.45 -2.11 -24.56
CA ASN A 236 -17.50 -2.97 -25.27
C ASN A 236 -17.28 -4.32 -24.55
N GLY A 237 -17.95 -4.55 -23.42
CA GLY A 237 -17.77 -5.75 -22.59
C GLY A 237 -16.64 -5.66 -21.57
N GLN A 238 -15.91 -4.54 -21.48
CA GLN A 238 -14.83 -4.40 -20.50
C GLN A 238 -15.39 -4.32 -19.08
N LYS A 239 -14.87 -5.15 -18.18
CA LYS A 239 -15.18 -5.12 -16.75
C LYS A 239 -14.44 -4.00 -16.04
N TRP A 240 -15.13 -3.33 -15.11
CA TRP A 240 -14.60 -2.21 -14.35
C TRP A 240 -14.84 -2.37 -12.84
N ARG A 241 -13.88 -1.91 -12.05
CA ARG A 241 -13.95 -1.83 -10.58
C ARG A 241 -13.59 -0.42 -10.13
N SER A 242 -14.34 0.17 -9.21
CA SER A 242 -13.89 1.40 -8.53
C SER A 242 -13.64 1.20 -7.03
N LEU A 243 -12.63 1.89 -6.51
CA LEU A 243 -12.21 1.86 -5.12
C LEU A 243 -12.24 3.29 -4.56
N GLY A 244 -12.97 3.50 -3.46
CA GLY A 244 -13.12 4.83 -2.83
C GLY A 244 -12.02 5.19 -1.85
N ASN A 245 -11.06 4.28 -1.68
CA ASN A 245 -9.89 4.40 -0.85
C ASN A 245 -8.63 4.06 -1.65
N ALA A 246 -8.63 4.33 -2.96
CA ALA A 246 -7.39 4.36 -3.74
C ALA A 246 -6.67 5.69 -3.48
N CYS A 247 -5.34 5.69 -3.49
CA CYS A 247 -4.54 6.89 -3.35
C CYS A 247 -3.15 6.68 -3.91
N TRP A 248 -2.48 7.78 -4.24
CA TRP A 248 -1.07 7.75 -4.59
C TRP A 248 -0.20 7.81 -3.34
N PHE A 249 0.92 7.10 -3.36
CA PHE A 249 1.99 7.16 -2.37
C PHE A 249 3.29 7.54 -3.06
N THR A 250 4.08 8.42 -2.46
CA THR A 250 5.29 8.95 -3.09
C THR A 250 6.33 9.40 -2.08
N ASN A 251 7.57 9.57 -2.54
CA ASN A 251 8.63 10.31 -1.85
C ASN A 251 9.24 11.42 -2.75
N LEU A 252 8.46 11.84 -3.76
CA LEU A 252 8.69 13.00 -4.61
C LEU A 252 7.85 14.18 -4.10
N ASP A 253 8.48 15.35 -3.95
CA ASP A 253 7.90 16.45 -3.18
C ASP A 253 7.00 17.38 -4.04
N ILE A 254 5.84 17.74 -3.48
CA ILE A 254 4.74 18.40 -4.19
C ILE A 254 4.20 19.59 -3.38
N ALA A 255 3.73 20.62 -4.09
CA ALA A 255 3.21 21.83 -3.45
C ALA A 255 2.12 21.54 -2.40
N LYS A 256 1.22 20.57 -2.65
CA LYS A 256 0.16 20.14 -1.73
C LYS A 256 0.69 19.74 -0.34
N ARG A 257 1.87 19.13 -0.26
CA ARG A 257 2.52 18.73 1.01
C ARG A 257 2.91 19.93 1.86
N HIS A 258 2.97 21.13 1.28
CA HIS A 258 3.33 22.38 1.92
C HIS A 258 2.17 23.40 1.96
N GLU A 259 0.95 22.98 1.63
CA GLU A 259 -0.25 23.80 1.82
C GLU A 259 -0.57 23.93 3.32
N GLU A 260 -0.67 25.15 3.83
CA GLU A 260 -1.08 25.38 5.23
C GLU A 260 -2.58 25.09 5.40
N LEU A 261 -2.92 24.26 6.39
CA LEU A 261 -4.29 24.04 6.82
C LEU A 261 -4.75 25.25 7.64
N ILE A 262 -5.68 26.03 7.09
CA ILE A 262 -6.27 27.19 7.79
C ILE A 262 -7.05 26.70 9.02
N LEU A 263 -6.55 27.06 10.21
CA LEU A 263 -7.17 26.76 11.50
C LEU A 263 -7.97 27.97 11.99
N TYR A 264 -9.22 27.74 12.40
CA TYR A 264 -10.16 28.80 12.80
C TYR A 264 -11.02 28.44 14.03
N LYS A 265 -10.79 27.26 14.61
CA LYS A 265 -11.42 26.84 15.87
C LYS A 265 -10.56 27.24 17.05
N GLU A 266 -11.19 27.54 18.17
CA GLU A 266 -10.53 27.71 19.46
C GLU A 266 -10.79 26.48 20.33
N TYR A 267 -9.76 26.04 21.06
CA TYR A 267 -9.87 24.96 22.02
C TYR A 267 -10.81 25.33 23.17
N ASN A 268 -11.68 24.38 23.51
CA ASN A 268 -12.44 24.37 24.75
C ASN A 268 -12.62 22.92 25.23
N PRO A 269 -12.60 22.64 26.54
CA PRO A 269 -12.63 21.26 27.05
C PRO A 269 -13.96 20.52 26.82
N ARG A 270 -15.03 21.21 26.38
CA ARG A 270 -16.35 20.61 26.11
C ARG A 270 -16.40 19.95 24.74
N ASP A 271 -15.90 20.63 23.71
CA ASP A 271 -15.91 20.13 22.33
C ASP A 271 -14.68 19.25 22.02
N TYR A 272 -13.63 19.37 22.83
CA TYR A 272 -12.34 18.69 22.68
C TYR A 272 -11.99 17.87 23.94
N PRO A 273 -12.70 16.76 24.20
CA PRO A 273 -12.49 15.97 25.40
C PRO A 273 -11.11 15.28 25.38
N ALA A 274 -10.47 15.20 26.54
CA ALA A 274 -9.20 14.49 26.72
C ALA A 274 -9.40 12.96 26.73
N TYR A 275 -8.42 12.21 26.22
CA TYR A 275 -8.43 10.75 26.34
C TYR A 275 -8.09 10.31 27.77
N VAL A 276 -8.68 9.19 28.19
CA VAL A 276 -8.42 8.64 29.55
C VAL A 276 -7.12 7.84 29.64
N ASN A 277 -6.57 7.41 28.49
CA ASN A 277 -5.41 6.53 28.43
C ASN A 277 -4.23 7.10 27.63
N TYR A 278 -4.24 8.39 27.31
CA TYR A 278 -3.12 9.12 26.70
C TYR A 278 -3.30 10.63 26.89
N ASP A 279 -2.21 11.37 27.09
CA ASP A 279 -2.24 12.83 27.29
C ASP A 279 -2.39 13.56 25.93
N ALA A 280 -3.62 13.57 25.41
CA ALA A 280 -4.03 14.32 24.22
C ALA A 280 -5.55 14.55 24.21
N ILE A 281 -5.98 15.51 23.39
CA ILE A 281 -7.41 15.77 23.12
C ILE A 281 -7.91 15.03 21.87
N GLU A 282 -9.18 14.63 21.87
CA GLU A 282 -9.89 14.17 20.69
C GLU A 282 -10.22 15.34 19.76
N VAL A 283 -9.84 15.21 18.49
CA VAL A 283 -10.27 16.10 17.41
C VAL A 283 -10.97 15.24 16.37
N GLY A 284 -12.30 15.16 16.45
CA GLY A 284 -13.09 14.22 15.63
C GLY A 284 -13.07 14.48 14.11
N LYS A 285 -12.64 15.68 13.68
CA LYS A 285 -12.52 16.07 12.25
C LYS A 285 -11.31 16.97 12.04
N THR A 286 -10.61 16.80 10.92
CA THR A 286 -9.49 17.66 10.51
C THR A 286 -9.85 19.15 10.39
N SER A 287 -11.09 19.47 10.03
CA SER A 287 -11.58 20.87 9.99
C SER A 287 -11.66 21.53 11.36
N ASP A 288 -11.70 20.71 12.41
CA ASP A 288 -12.01 21.16 13.76
C ASP A 288 -10.73 21.27 14.61
N ILE A 289 -9.52 21.11 14.03
CA ILE A 289 -8.25 21.27 14.75
C ILE A 289 -8.17 22.69 15.35
N PRO A 290 -8.01 22.85 16.68
CA PRO A 290 -7.96 24.16 17.32
C PRO A 290 -6.65 24.89 17.02
N ALA A 291 -6.75 26.18 16.66
CA ALA A 291 -5.64 27.04 16.28
C ALA A 291 -4.71 27.42 17.45
N ASN A 292 -5.20 27.30 18.70
CA ASN A 292 -4.56 27.80 19.92
C ASN A 292 -4.16 26.70 20.92
N TYR A 293 -4.19 25.42 20.53
CA TYR A 293 -3.83 24.30 21.42
C TYR A 293 -2.41 23.77 21.14
N PRO A 294 -1.42 24.00 22.05
CA PRO A 294 -0.04 23.58 21.84
C PRO A 294 0.22 22.10 22.21
N GLY A 295 -0.76 21.41 22.79
CA GLY A 295 -0.64 20.01 23.23
C GLY A 295 -0.79 18.99 22.09
N ALA A 296 -0.76 17.71 22.46
CA ALA A 296 -0.99 16.62 21.53
C ALA A 296 -2.48 16.48 21.19
N MET A 297 -2.79 16.20 19.93
CA MET A 297 -4.16 16.12 19.40
C MET A 297 -4.31 14.82 18.61
N GLY A 298 -5.30 13.99 18.95
CA GLY A 298 -5.63 12.82 18.14
C GLY A 298 -6.64 13.20 17.05
N VAL A 299 -6.20 13.13 15.79
CA VAL A 299 -6.98 13.45 14.59
C VAL A 299 -7.33 12.18 13.78
N PRO A 300 -8.33 12.21 12.89
CA PRO A 300 -8.67 11.05 12.06
C PRO A 300 -7.54 10.72 11.08
N VAL A 301 -7.43 9.46 10.66
CA VAL A 301 -6.37 9.02 9.71
C VAL A 301 -6.41 9.79 8.39
N THR A 302 -7.59 10.27 7.97
CA THR A 302 -7.78 11.11 6.78
C THR A 302 -7.10 12.49 6.88
N PHE A 303 -6.60 12.89 8.05
CA PHE A 303 -5.72 14.05 8.21
C PHE A 303 -4.52 14.03 7.26
N LEU A 304 -3.97 12.85 6.95
CA LEU A 304 -2.77 12.73 6.10
C LEU A 304 -2.93 13.27 4.69
N ASP A 305 -4.17 13.39 4.17
CA ASP A 305 -4.42 14.05 2.89
C ASP A 305 -4.15 15.56 2.92
N LYS A 306 -4.12 16.16 4.13
CA LYS A 306 -3.84 17.57 4.42
C LYS A 306 -2.63 17.75 5.35
N TYR A 307 -1.78 16.73 5.48
CA TYR A 307 -0.63 16.80 6.36
C TYR A 307 0.48 17.65 5.75
N ASN A 308 0.69 18.82 6.36
CA ASN A 308 1.84 19.66 6.13
C ASN A 308 2.86 19.45 7.28
N PRO A 309 4.08 18.95 7.00
CA PRO A 309 5.09 18.65 8.01
C PRO A 309 5.80 19.90 8.57
N ASP A 310 5.69 21.05 7.88
CA ASP A 310 6.18 22.33 8.37
C ASP A 310 5.21 22.90 9.41
N GLN A 311 3.90 22.66 9.23
CA GLN A 311 2.85 23.09 10.16
C GLN A 311 2.63 22.11 11.32
N PHE A 312 2.75 20.80 11.09
CA PHE A 312 2.43 19.76 12.08
C PHE A 312 3.54 18.73 12.25
N GLU A 313 3.63 18.21 13.47
CA GLU A 313 4.44 17.05 13.83
C GLU A 313 3.54 15.85 14.05
N ILE A 314 3.86 14.68 13.49
CA ILE A 314 3.20 13.42 13.84
C ILE A 314 4.00 12.76 14.97
N LEU A 315 3.35 12.60 16.14
CA LEU A 315 3.94 11.96 17.33
C LEU A 315 3.73 10.44 17.34
N GLY A 316 2.75 9.94 16.57
CA GLY A 316 2.46 8.50 16.44
C GLY A 316 0.97 8.23 16.21
N SER A 317 0.45 7.13 16.76
CA SER A 317 -0.97 6.78 16.64
C SER A 317 -1.54 6.13 17.90
N SER A 318 -2.86 6.06 17.96
CA SER A 318 -3.64 5.36 18.99
C SER A 318 -3.30 3.87 19.14
N ARG A 319 -2.62 3.28 18.15
CA ARG A 319 -2.16 1.87 18.17
C ARG A 319 -0.92 1.65 19.03
N THR A 320 -0.13 2.69 19.26
CA THR A 320 1.21 2.58 19.86
C THR A 320 1.43 3.48 21.06
N LEU A 321 0.68 4.58 21.18
CA LEU A 321 0.86 5.58 22.22
C LEU A 321 -0.03 5.40 23.46
N GLY A 322 -1.21 4.77 23.29
CA GLY A 322 -2.19 4.63 24.38
C GLY A 322 -1.79 3.58 25.41
N GLN A 323 -1.96 3.92 26.69
CA GLN A 323 -1.80 2.96 27.79
C GLN A 323 -2.88 1.86 27.71
N PRO A 324 -2.60 0.62 28.16
CA PRO A 324 -3.61 -0.43 28.23
C PRO A 324 -4.75 -0.04 29.18
N MET A 325 -6.01 -0.10 28.71
CA MET A 325 -7.17 0.29 29.53
C MET A 325 -7.31 -0.50 30.84
N SER A 326 -6.72 -1.70 30.94
CA SER A 326 -6.66 -2.47 32.20
C SER A 326 -5.80 -1.82 33.30
N GLN A 327 -5.05 -0.77 32.98
CA GLN A 327 -4.32 0.07 33.95
C GLN A 327 -5.10 1.35 34.30
N VAL A 328 -6.18 1.66 33.58
CA VAL A 328 -6.95 2.91 33.65
C VAL A 328 -8.34 2.67 34.25
N ALA A 329 -8.97 1.54 33.95
CA ALA A 329 -10.33 1.23 34.35
C ALA A 329 -10.57 -0.27 34.56
N GLU A 330 -11.61 -0.61 35.34
CA GLU A 330 -11.99 -2.00 35.62
C GLU A 330 -12.50 -2.72 34.37
N ARG A 331 -12.15 -4.00 34.24
CA ARG A 331 -12.57 -4.83 33.10
C ARG A 331 -14.09 -4.99 33.09
N GLY A 332 -14.72 -4.57 31.99
CA GLY A 332 -16.17 -4.55 31.83
C GLY A 332 -16.73 -3.14 31.66
N SER A 333 -16.05 -2.11 32.18
CA SER A 333 -16.40 -0.70 31.97
C SER A 333 -16.07 -0.17 30.56
N TYR A 334 -15.17 -0.85 29.84
CA TYR A 334 -14.69 -0.45 28.52
C TYR A 334 -14.78 -1.58 27.48
N ALA A 335 -15.10 -1.22 26.24
CA ALA A 335 -15.16 -2.15 25.12
C ALA A 335 -13.77 -2.74 24.82
N GLN A 336 -13.67 -4.07 24.78
CA GLN A 336 -12.41 -4.77 24.51
C GLN A 336 -12.00 -4.66 23.03
N GLY A 337 -10.70 -4.73 22.75
CA GLY A 337 -10.16 -4.78 21.39
C GLY A 337 -8.68 -4.44 21.34
N GLY A 338 -8.12 -4.35 20.13
CA GLY A 338 -6.72 -3.89 19.94
C GLY A 338 -6.50 -2.43 20.39
N PRO A 339 -5.24 -2.00 20.62
CA PRO A 339 -4.91 -0.70 21.20
C PRO A 339 -5.56 0.47 20.46
N ARG A 340 -6.20 1.36 21.23
CA ARG A 340 -6.90 2.58 20.81
C ARG A 340 -6.95 3.58 21.97
N PHE A 341 -7.38 4.80 21.66
CA PHE A 341 -7.78 5.76 22.68
C PHE A 341 -9.24 5.58 23.08
N TYR A 342 -9.54 6.03 24.30
CA TYR A 342 -10.86 5.94 24.92
C TYR A 342 -11.25 7.29 25.52
N LEU A 343 -12.55 7.58 25.52
CA LEU A 343 -13.16 8.69 26.23
C LEU A 343 -14.03 8.16 27.37
N ALA A 344 -14.13 8.89 28.48
CA ALA A 344 -15.11 8.59 29.52
C ALA A 344 -16.49 9.11 29.11
N ASN A 345 -17.54 8.31 29.32
CA ASN A 345 -18.93 8.71 29.06
C ASN A 345 -19.54 9.51 30.23
N GLY A 346 -18.86 9.59 31.38
CA GLY A 346 -19.33 10.27 32.59
C GLY A 346 -20.19 9.40 33.53
N ASP A 347 -20.58 8.20 33.09
CA ASP A 347 -21.39 7.22 33.83
C ASP A 347 -20.56 6.05 34.41
N GLY A 348 -19.23 6.16 34.36
CA GLY A 348 -18.29 5.08 34.71
C GLY A 348 -17.94 4.13 33.55
N THR A 349 -18.54 4.30 32.37
CA THR A 349 -18.21 3.54 31.16
C THR A 349 -17.31 4.34 30.20
N TYR A 350 -16.64 3.63 29.28
CA TYR A 350 -15.66 4.22 28.36
C TYR A 350 -15.93 3.86 26.90
N GLN A 351 -16.04 4.88 26.05
CA GLN A 351 -16.17 4.72 24.61
C GLN A 351 -14.80 4.46 23.97
N ARG A 352 -14.66 3.33 23.26
CA ARG A 352 -13.51 3.04 22.41
C ARG A 352 -13.63 3.76 21.08
N LEU A 353 -12.60 4.51 20.68
CA LEU A 353 -12.61 5.24 19.42
C LEU A 353 -12.05 4.43 18.24
N TYR A 354 -12.31 4.96 17.04
CA TYR A 354 -11.60 4.57 15.82
C TYR A 354 -10.11 4.96 15.90
N ASP A 355 -9.35 4.62 14.87
CA ASP A 355 -7.94 4.97 14.82
C ASP A 355 -7.72 6.50 14.80
N ARG A 356 -6.68 6.95 15.50
CA ARG A 356 -6.25 8.34 15.57
C ARG A 356 -4.76 8.45 15.32
N ILE A 357 -4.38 9.43 14.52
CA ILE A 357 -3.00 9.90 14.39
C ILE A 357 -2.82 10.99 15.44
N VAL A 358 -1.74 10.93 16.22
CA VAL A 358 -1.43 11.98 17.19
C VAL A 358 -0.54 13.01 16.52
N ILE A 359 -0.98 14.27 16.53
CA ILE A 359 -0.25 15.40 15.98
C ILE A 359 -0.01 16.48 17.01
N LYS A 360 0.96 17.36 16.73
CA LYS A 360 1.20 18.63 17.44
C LYS A 360 1.38 19.75 16.43
N ASN A 361 0.86 20.94 16.70
CA ASN A 361 1.06 22.11 15.82
C ASN A 361 2.44 22.71 16.09
N ARG A 362 3.32 22.74 15.07
CA ARG A 362 4.68 23.30 15.15
C ARG A 362 4.70 24.81 15.23
N MET A 363 3.66 25.47 14.72
CA MET A 363 3.56 26.94 14.69
C MET A 363 3.25 27.54 16.06
N LEU A 364 2.79 26.71 17.00
CA LEU A 364 2.60 27.09 18.40
C LEU A 364 3.85 26.75 19.20
N LYS A 365 4.49 27.79 19.76
CA LYS A 365 5.55 27.60 20.75
C LYS A 365 4.96 26.93 21.99
N ALA A 366 5.72 26.03 22.60
CA ALA A 366 5.43 25.63 23.97
C ALA A 366 5.66 26.86 24.87
N SER A 367 4.62 27.25 25.62
CA SER A 367 4.66 28.32 26.63
C SER A 367 5.48 27.92 27.84
#